data_AF-A0A968FXQ3-F1
#
_entry.id   AF-A0A968FXQ3-F1
#
_cell.length_a   1.000
_cell.length_b   1.000
_cell.length_c   1.000
_cell.angle_alpha   90.00
_cell.angle_beta   90.00
_cell.angle_gamma   90.00
#
_symmetry.space_group_name_H-M   'P 1'
#
loop_
_entity.id
_entity.type
_entity.pdbx_description
1 polymer ?
#
loop_
_entity_poly.entity_id
_entity_poly.type
_entity_poly.pdbx_seq_one_letter_code
_entity_poly.pdbx_strand_id
1 'polypeptide(L)' 'MNLSQITTRLKTRFPVVRESVAAHPQVASVLVLLYARHGQAHVLMTKRADDLPLHPG' A
#
# COMPACT_ATOMS: atom_id res chain seq x y z
N MET A 1 2.18 -13.21 -11.34
CA MET A 1 1.14 -12.62 -10.47
C MET A 1 0.74 -11.28 -11.09
N ASN A 2 -0.50 -11.12 -11.56
CA ASN A 2 -0.92 -9.90 -12.24
C ASN A 2 -1.41 -8.86 -11.21
N LEU A 3 -0.61 -7.81 -10.98
CA LEU A 3 -0.90 -6.77 -9.99
C LEU A 3 -2.24 -6.07 -10.27
N SER A 4 -2.60 -5.83 -11.54
CA SER A 4 -3.85 -5.14 -11.88
C SER A 4 -5.10 -5.93 -11.46
N GLN A 5 -5.04 -7.25 -11.54
CA GLN A 5 -6.13 -8.13 -11.10
C GLN A 5 -6.27 -8.14 -9.58
N ILE A 6 -5.16 -8.10 -8.84
CA ILE A 6 -5.17 -8.00 -7.37
C ILE A 6 -5.74 -6.65 -6.94
N THR A 7 -5.27 -5.55 -7.53
CA THR A 7 -5.77 -4.21 -7.22
C THR A 7 -7.26 -4.09 -7.49
N THR A 8 -7.75 -4.64 -8.61
CA THR A 8 -9.18 -4.63 -8.94
C THR A 8 -9.98 -5.39 -7.89
N ARG A 9 -9.59 -6.62 -7.55
CA ARG A 9 -10.27 -7.44 -6.53
C ARG A 9 -10.30 -6.77 -5.15
N LEU A 10 -9.21 -6.10 -4.76
CA LEU A 10 -9.13 -5.37 -3.50
C LEU A 10 -10.11 -4.19 -3.49
N LYS A 11 -10.17 -3.39 -4.55
CA LYS A 11 -11.12 -2.28 -4.66
C LYS A 11 -12.58 -2.73 -4.61
N THR A 12 -12.90 -3.87 -5.22
CA THR A 12 -14.28 -4.38 -5.26
C THR A 12 -14.71 -5.00 -3.92
N ARG A 13 -13.82 -5.76 -3.26
CA ARG A 13 -14.16 -6.46 -2.01
C ARG A 13 -13.96 -5.61 -0.76
N PHE A 14 -13.07 -4.63 -0.81
CA PHE A 14 -12.73 -3.76 0.31
C PHE A 14 -12.81 -2.30 -0.17
N PRO A 15 -14.03 -1.77 -0.38
CA PRO A 15 -14.20 -0.38 -0.78
C PRO A 15 -13.60 0.53 0.29
N VAL A 16 -12.75 1.46 -0.15
CA VAL A 16 -12.13 2.44 0.74
C VAL A 16 -13.20 3.44 1.16
N VAL A 17 -13.73 3.28 2.37
CA VAL A 17 -14.63 4.25 3.01
C VAL A 17 -13.76 5.36 3.61
N ARG A 18 -13.99 6.60 3.19
CA ARG A 18 -13.31 7.76 3.78
C ARG A 18 -14.11 8.23 4.99
N GLU A 19 -13.57 8.00 6.18
CA GLU A 19 -14.13 8.53 7.41
C GLU A 19 -13.57 9.94 7.68
N SER A 20 -14.38 10.77 8.34
CA SER A 20 -13.95 12.08 8.81
C SER A 20 -12.94 11.89 9.94
N VAL A 21 -11.65 12.01 9.64
CA VAL A 21 -10.59 11.98 10.66
C VAL A 21 -10.49 13.37 11.29
N ALA A 22 -10.42 13.42 12.62
CA ALA A 22 -10.13 14.66 13.35
C ALA A 22 -8.82 15.30 12.84
N ALA A 23 -8.70 16.63 12.89
CA ALA A 23 -7.48 17.32 12.52
C ALA A 23 -6.32 16.89 13.43
N HIS A 24 -5.59 15.87 13.00
CA HIS A 24 -4.38 15.37 13.67
C HIS A 24 -3.16 15.95 12.95
N PRO A 25 -2.01 16.13 13.62
CA PRO A 25 -0.76 16.45 12.93
C PRO A 25 -0.55 15.45 11.79
N GLN A 26 -0.01 15.91 10.65
CA GLN A 26 0.17 15.10 9.45
C GLN A 26 1.08 13.89 9.72
N VAL A 27 0.48 12.80 10.19
CA VAL A 27 1.12 11.51 10.29
C VAL A 27 0.78 10.77 9.01
N ALA A 28 1.75 10.65 8.11
CA ALA A 28 1.58 9.83 6.91
C ALA A 28 1.19 8.41 7.32
N SER A 29 0.19 7.83 6.65
CA SER A 29 -0.19 6.43 6.85
C SER A 29 0.51 5.56 5.80
N VAL A 30 0.99 4.39 6.21
CA VAL A 30 1.63 3.40 5.34
C VAL A 30 0.80 2.11 5.29
N LEU A 31 0.70 1.48 4.11
CA LEU A 31 0.06 0.18 3.94
C LEU A 31 1.14 -0.91 3.95
N VAL A 32 1.04 -1.84 4.90
CA VAL A 32 1.91 -3.02 4.95
C VAL A 32 1.16 -4.23 4.40
N LEU A 33 1.63 -4.79 3.29
CA LEU A 33 1.07 -6.01 2.69
C LEU A 33 1.96 -7.20 2.99
N LEU A 34 1.42 -8.14 3.78
CA LEU A 34 2.03 -9.42 4.08
C LEU A 34 1.47 -10.50 3.15
N TYR A 35 2.34 -11.35 2.62
CA TYR A 35 1.92 -12.50 1.82
C TYR A 35 2.82 -13.70 2.06
N ALA A 36 2.25 -14.91 1.94
CA ALA A 36 3.01 -16.14 2.04
C ALA A 36 3.55 -16.55 0.66
N ARG A 37 4.83 -16.92 0.60
CA ARG A 37 5.46 -17.51 -0.60
C ARG A 37 6.47 -18.56 -0.14
N HIS A 38 6.39 -19.77 -0.69
CA HIS A 38 7.27 -20.89 -0.31
C HIS A 38 7.30 -21.18 1.20
N GLY A 39 6.16 -21.03 1.89
CA GLY A 39 6.06 -21.27 3.33
C GLY A 39 6.65 -20.16 4.22
N GLN A 40 7.12 -19.06 3.62
CA GLN A 40 7.67 -17.91 4.34
C GLN A 40 6.79 -16.67 4.18
N ALA A 41 6.75 -15.84 5.24
CA ALA A 41 6.10 -14.55 5.19
C ALA A 41 6.99 -13.53 4.49
N HIS A 42 6.43 -12.77 3.55
CA HIS A 42 7.11 -11.70 2.83
C HIS A 42 6.32 -10.39 2.94
N VAL A 43 7.05 -9.28 2.84
CA VAL A 43 6.49 -7.93 2.77
C VAL A 43 6.60 -7.43 1.35
N LEU A 44 5.52 -6.84 0.82
CA LEU A 44 5.59 -6.13 -0.46
C LEU A 44 6.24 -4.76 -0.26
N MET A 45 7.41 -4.57 -0.86
CA MET A 45 8.15 -3.31 -0.86
C MET A 45 7.94 -2.55 -2.18
N THR A 46 8.05 -1.23 -2.13
CA THR A 46 8.03 -0.36 -3.33
C THR A 46 9.35 0.38 -3.45
N LYS A 47 9.90 0.47 -4.66
CA LYS A 47 10.94 1.44 -4.99
C LYS A 47 10.26 2.79 -5.28
N ARG A 48 10.77 3.89 -4.73
CA ARG A 48 10.27 5.24 -5.03
C ARG A 48 10.82 5.67 -6.40
N ALA A 49 10.12 6.60 -7.03
CA ALA A 49 10.62 7.20 -8.27
C ALA A 49 11.85 8.06 -7.96
N ASP A 50 12.84 8.03 -8.84
CA ASP A 50 14.13 8.70 -8.63
C ASP A 50 14.01 10.24 -8.69
N ASP A 51 12.90 10.76 -9.20
CA ASP A 51 12.59 12.18 -9.36
C ASP A 51 11.79 12.79 -8.19
N LEU A 52 11.49 12.00 -7.14
CA LEU A 52 10.74 12.50 -6.00
C LEU A 52 11.58 13.48 -5.16
N PRO A 53 10.98 14.59 -4.69
CA PRO A 53 11.70 15.61 -3.92
C PRO A 53 12.13 15.13 -2.53
N LEU A 54 11.55 14.03 -2.04
CA LEU A 54 11.86 13.43 -0.75
C LEU A 54 12.09 11.92 -0.94
N HIS A 55 13.20 11.41 -0.42
CA HIS A 55 13.60 9.99 -0.45
C HIS A 55 13.46 9.33 -1.85
N PRO A 56 14.17 9.79 -2.89
CA PRO A 56 14.21 9.08 -4.17
C PRO A 56 14.97 7.75 -4.04
N GLY A 57 14.60 6.76 -4.87
CA GLY A 57 15.26 5.44 -4.93
C GLY A 57 14.54 4.29 -4.24
#